data_AF-A0A420YVN9-F1
#
_entry.id   AF-A0A420YVN9-F1
#
_cell.length_a   1.000
_cell.length_b   1.000
_cell.length_c   1.000
_cell.angle_alpha   90.00
_cell.angle_beta   90.00
_cell.angle_gamma   90.00
#
_symmetry.space_group_name_H-M   'P 1'
#
loop_
_entity.id
_entity.type
_entity.pdbx_description
1 polymer ?
#
loop_
_entity_poly.entity_id
_entity_poly.type
_entity_poly.pdbx_seq_one_letter_code
_entity_poly.pdbx_strand_id
1 'polypeptide(L)'
;MDQNLKRSIAGLSFDWENYEKDLDLDFTLKEMAARITELRLVSGLSRTEFAEKVGIKPAHLSRLVSGHHNPSILYLEKIAQKVGAHLEISFVMDDGETCHEKINKQIGTKCVPVHHRS
;
A
#
# COMPACT_ATOMS: atom_id res chain seq x y z
N MET A 1 -0.74 44.44 4.43
CA MET A 1 -0.05 43.19 4.03
C MET A 1 0.16 43.24 2.52
N ASP A 2 1.42 43.31 2.08
CA ASP A 2 1.83 43.44 0.68
C ASP A 2 1.24 42.31 -0.19
N GLN A 3 0.79 42.66 -1.40
CA GLN A 3 0.25 41.72 -2.39
C GLN A 3 1.31 40.73 -2.90
N ASN A 4 2.59 41.12 -2.93
CA ASN A 4 3.68 40.19 -3.24
C ASN A 4 3.89 39.18 -2.12
N LEU A 5 3.87 39.63 -0.86
CA LEU A 5 3.97 38.73 0.29
C LEU A 5 2.80 37.72 0.32
N LYS A 6 1.57 38.17 0.01
CA LYS A 6 0.40 37.27 -0.10
C LYS A 6 0.58 36.21 -1.21
N ARG A 7 1.10 36.59 -2.37
CA ARG A 7 1.36 35.65 -3.48
C ARG A 7 2.46 34.65 -3.15
N SER A 8 3.55 35.09 -2.51
CA SER A 8 4.64 34.20 -2.08
C SER A 8 4.18 33.21 -1.00
N ILE A 9 3.37 33.65 -0.04
CA ILE A 9 2.79 32.76 0.99
C ILE A 9 1.81 31.77 0.35
N ALA A 10 0.99 32.21 -0.61
CA ALA A 10 0.07 31.32 -1.33
C ALA A 10 0.79 30.25 -2.16
N GLY A 11 1.90 30.62 -2.82
CA GLY A 11 2.75 29.67 -3.55
C GLY A 11 3.41 28.65 -2.63
N LEU A 12 3.96 29.09 -1.49
CA LEU A 12 4.53 28.19 -0.50
C LEU A 12 3.46 27.24 0.07
N SER A 13 2.28 27.75 0.44
CA SER A 13 1.16 26.92 0.93
C SER A 13 0.76 25.83 -0.06
N PHE A 14 0.76 26.13 -1.36
CA PHE A 14 0.47 25.18 -2.43
C PHE A 14 1.59 24.14 -2.62
N ASP A 15 2.85 24.56 -2.55
CA ASP A 15 4.00 23.66 -2.59
C ASP A 15 4.03 22.72 -1.38
N TRP A 16 3.59 23.19 -0.20
CA TRP A 16 3.47 22.37 1.01
C TRP A 16 2.34 21.33 0.94
N GLU A 17 1.17 21.67 0.39
CA GLU A 17 0.08 20.69 0.18
C GLU A 17 0.47 19.58 -0.81
N ASN A 18 1.27 19.91 -1.83
CA ASN A 18 1.81 18.91 -2.75
C ASN A 18 2.87 18.04 -2.05
N TYR A 19 3.70 18.64 -1.22
CA TYR A 19 4.71 17.92 -0.43
C TYR A 19 4.06 16.90 0.52
N GLU A 20 2.99 17.25 1.23
CA GLU A 20 2.27 16.30 2.10
C GLU A 20 1.68 15.12 1.32
N LYS A 21 1.06 15.37 0.16
CA LYS A 21 0.52 14.28 -0.69
C LYS A 21 1.62 13.35 -1.21
N ASP A 22 2.78 13.91 -1.56
CA ASP A 22 3.95 13.13 -1.98
C ASP A 22 4.48 12.26 -0.83
N LEU A 23 4.41 12.75 0.41
CA LEU A 23 4.77 11.97 1.61
C LEU A 23 3.80 10.82 1.88
N ASP A 24 2.48 11.05 1.80
CA ASP A 24 1.48 10.00 2.02
C ASP A 24 1.61 8.87 0.98
N LEU A 25 1.89 9.23 -0.27
CA LEU A 25 2.13 8.27 -1.33
C LEU A 25 3.41 7.46 -1.08
N ASP A 26 4.50 8.12 -0.66
CA ASP A 26 5.75 7.42 -0.32
C ASP A 26 5.53 6.47 0.87
N PHE A 27 4.81 6.89 1.90
CA PHE A 27 4.43 6.04 3.03
C PHE A 27 3.67 4.80 2.58
N THR A 28 2.69 4.97 1.67
CA THR A 28 1.93 3.84 1.10
C THR A 28 2.84 2.85 0.37
N LEU A 29 3.82 3.33 -0.40
CA LEU A 29 4.80 2.47 -1.08
C LEU A 29 5.74 1.76 -0.09
N LYS A 30 6.12 2.40 1.01
CA LYS A 30 6.92 1.79 2.08
C LYS A 30 6.15 0.69 2.81
N GLU A 31 4.87 0.93 3.12
CA GLU A 31 4.00 -0.06 3.74
C GLU A 31 3.84 -1.29 2.83
N MET A 32 3.57 -1.08 1.53
CA MET A 32 3.51 -2.15 0.53
C MET A 32 4.81 -2.98 0.51
N ALA A 33 5.96 -2.33 0.59
CA ALA A 33 7.25 -3.01 0.60
C ALA A 33 7.49 -3.82 1.89
N ALA A 34 7.02 -3.31 3.03
CA ALA A 34 7.01 -4.03 4.29
C ALA A 34 6.15 -5.30 4.20
N ARG A 35 4.93 -5.21 3.66
CA ARG A 35 4.05 -6.38 3.45
C ARG A 35 4.64 -7.45 2.54
N ILE A 36 5.32 -7.07 1.46
CA ILE A 36 6.05 -8.04 0.60
C ILE A 36 7.18 -8.71 1.38
N THR A 37 7.87 -7.96 2.23
CA THR A 37 8.95 -8.49 3.07
C THR A 37 8.43 -9.51 4.08
N GLU A 38 7.31 -9.19 4.73
CA GLU A 38 6.61 -10.09 5.65
C GLU A 38 6.13 -11.36 4.94
N LEU A 39 5.50 -11.23 3.78
CA LEU A 39 5.07 -12.36 2.95
C LEU A 39 6.23 -13.31 2.63
N ARG A 40 7.39 -12.76 2.28
CA ARG A 40 8.61 -13.55 2.06
C ARG A 40 9.06 -14.24 3.34
N LEU A 41 9.10 -13.54 4.47
CA LEU A 41 9.55 -14.10 5.74
C LEU A 41 8.64 -15.25 6.19
N VAL A 42 7.32 -15.08 6.13
CA VAL A 42 6.33 -16.10 6.48
C VAL A 42 6.41 -17.30 5.54
N SER A 43 6.75 -17.09 4.26
CA SER A 43 6.96 -18.21 3.32
C SER A 43 8.16 -19.10 3.65
N GLY A 44 9.06 -18.66 4.54
CA GLY A 44 10.28 -19.41 4.92
C GLY A 44 11.37 -19.43 3.86
N LEU A 45 11.22 -18.65 2.77
CA LEU A 45 12.14 -18.66 1.63
C LEU A 45 13.25 -17.62 1.79
N SER A 46 14.46 -17.99 1.37
CA SER A 46 15.53 -17.03 1.16
C SER A 46 15.15 -16.04 0.04
N ARG A 47 15.94 -14.97 -0.09
CA ARG A 47 15.65 -13.92 -1.07
C ARG A 47 15.74 -14.44 -2.51
N THR A 48 16.65 -15.37 -2.78
CA THR A 48 16.82 -16.01 -4.10
C THR A 48 15.68 -16.98 -4.38
N GLU A 49 15.35 -17.85 -3.43
CA GLU A 49 14.26 -18.83 -3.60
C GLU A 49 12.90 -18.15 -3.76
N PHE A 50 12.63 -17.08 -3.02
CA PHE A 50 11.40 -16.31 -3.20
C PHE A 50 11.34 -15.68 -4.60
N ALA A 51 12.43 -15.04 -5.05
CA ALA A 51 12.51 -14.44 -6.37
C ALA A 51 12.27 -15.48 -7.48
N GLU A 52 12.90 -16.65 -7.36
CA GLU A 52 12.70 -17.77 -8.28
C GLU A 52 11.25 -18.28 -8.27
N LYS A 53 10.67 -18.50 -7.08
CA LYS A 53 9.31 -19.02 -6.92
C LYS A 53 8.25 -18.08 -7.51
N VAL A 54 8.42 -16.77 -7.34
CA VAL A 54 7.50 -15.77 -7.92
C VAL A 54 7.85 -15.41 -9.38
N GLY A 55 8.97 -15.92 -9.91
CA GLY A 55 9.37 -15.78 -11.31
C GLY A 55 9.99 -14.43 -11.66
N ILE A 56 10.77 -13.84 -10.74
CA ILE A 56 11.37 -12.50 -10.90
C ILE A 56 12.87 -12.53 -10.63
N LYS A 57 13.58 -11.54 -11.17
CA LYS A 57 15.01 -11.37 -10.87
C LYS A 57 15.21 -10.85 -9.43
N PRO A 58 16.24 -11.26 -8.69
CA PRO A 58 16.54 -10.72 -7.36
C PRO A 58 16.70 -9.19 -7.31
N ALA A 59 17.18 -8.57 -8.39
CA ALA A 59 17.24 -7.13 -8.53
C ALA A 59 15.83 -6.49 -8.57
N HIS A 60 14.86 -7.15 -9.19
CA HIS A 60 13.47 -6.68 -9.22
C HIS A 60 12.82 -6.81 -7.83
N LEU A 61 13.07 -7.93 -7.13
CA LEU A 61 12.65 -8.09 -5.73
C LEU A 61 13.22 -6.99 -4.83
N SER A 62 14.48 -6.60 -5.04
CA SER A 62 15.11 -5.52 -4.29
C SER A 62 14.42 -4.17 -4.50
N ARG A 63 13.89 -3.91 -5.71
CA ARG A 63 13.13 -2.68 -6.00
C ARG A 63 11.75 -2.70 -5.36
N LEU A 64 11.09 -3.85 -5.35
CA LEU A 64 9.79 -4.02 -4.67
C LEU A 64 9.94 -3.78 -3.17
N VAL A 65 10.95 -4.39 -2.54
CA VAL A 65 11.20 -4.30 -1.09
C VAL A 65 11.78 -2.95 -0.66
N SER A 66 12.28 -2.12 -1.57
CA SER A 66 12.78 -0.78 -1.20
C SER A 66 11.66 0.25 -1.00
N GLY A 67 10.45 -0.03 -1.50
CA GLY A 67 9.30 0.87 -1.40
C GLY A 67 9.40 2.13 -2.24
N HIS A 68 10.20 2.12 -3.32
CA HIS A 68 10.28 3.24 -4.28
C HIS A 68 9.61 2.91 -5.62
N HIS A 69 8.96 1.76 -5.72
CA HIS A 69 8.32 1.29 -6.95
C HIS A 69 6.84 1.06 -6.68
N ASN A 70 5.99 1.48 -7.61
CA ASN A 70 4.54 1.27 -7.58
C ASN A 70 4.14 0.06 -8.45
N PRO A 71 4.18 -1.18 -7.91
CA PRO A 71 3.69 -2.34 -8.65
C PRO A 71 2.17 -2.27 -8.83
N SER A 72 1.65 -2.85 -9.92
CA SER A 72 0.21 -2.97 -10.08
C SER A 72 -0.39 -3.95 -9.07
N ILE A 73 -1.64 -3.70 -8.66
CA ILE A 73 -2.39 -4.57 -7.75
C ILE A 73 -2.46 -6.02 -8.29
N LEU A 74 -2.69 -6.18 -9.60
CA LEU A 74 -2.72 -7.50 -10.24
C LEU A 74 -1.38 -8.24 -10.17
N TYR A 75 -0.28 -7.51 -10.10
CA TYR A 75 1.04 -8.09 -9.94
C TYR A 75 1.27 -8.55 -8.50
N LEU A 76 0.85 -7.76 -7.51
CA LEU A 76 0.88 -8.14 -6.10
C LEU A 76 0.07 -9.43 -5.85
N GLU A 77 -1.13 -9.52 -6.43
CA GLU A 77 -1.97 -10.72 -6.33
C GLU A 77 -1.27 -11.97 -6.91
N LYS A 78 -0.60 -11.83 -8.07
CA LYS A 78 0.16 -12.94 -8.65
C LYS A 78 1.31 -13.40 -7.76
N ILE A 79 2.00 -12.46 -7.10
CA ILE A 79 3.07 -12.78 -6.14
C ILE A 79 2.48 -13.57 -4.97
N ALA A 80 1.38 -13.10 -4.39
CA ALA A 80 0.71 -13.76 -3.27
C ALA A 80 0.29 -15.20 -3.61
N GLN A 81 -0.37 -15.39 -4.76
CA GLN A 81 -0.81 -16.72 -5.22
C GLN A 81 0.36 -17.71 -5.37
N LYS A 82 1.52 -17.25 -5.84
CA LYS A 82 2.71 -18.12 -6.02
C LYS A 82 3.26 -18.66 -4.70
N VAL A 83 2.94 -18.03 -3.58
CA VAL A 83 3.36 -18.47 -2.24
C VAL A 83 2.20 -18.97 -1.38
N GLY A 84 1.01 -19.18 -1.98
CA GLY A 84 -0.17 -19.69 -1.27
C GLY A 84 -0.88 -18.66 -0.40
N ALA A 85 -0.72 -17.38 -0.71
CA ALA A 85 -1.42 -16.27 -0.06
C ALA A 85 -2.42 -15.61 -1.03
N HIS A 86 -3.23 -14.68 -0.51
CA HIS A 86 -4.12 -13.82 -1.29
C HIS A 86 -3.91 -12.36 -0.90
N LEU A 87 -4.17 -11.43 -1.82
CA LEU A 87 -4.10 -10.00 -1.54
C LEU A 87 -5.42 -9.52 -0.91
N GLU A 88 -5.32 -8.86 0.24
CA GLU A 88 -6.42 -8.13 0.88
C GLU A 88 -6.13 -6.62 0.82
N ILE A 89 -7.15 -5.81 0.51
CA ILE A 89 -7.06 -4.36 0.43
C ILE A 89 -8.22 -3.75 1.21
N SER A 90 -7.89 -2.81 2.11
CA SER A 90 -8.84 -2.08 2.92
C SER A 90 -8.57 -0.58 2.86
N PHE A 91 -9.63 0.22 2.85
CA PHE A 91 -9.53 1.66 3.13
C PHE A 91 -9.73 1.89 4.63
N VAL A 92 -8.79 2.59 5.25
CA VAL A 92 -8.82 2.98 6.67
C VAL A 92 -9.14 4.47 6.74
N MET A 93 -10.09 4.82 7.59
CA MET A 93 -10.51 6.22 7.82
C MET A 93 -9.59 6.89 8.85
N ASP A 94 -9.67 8.21 8.97
CA ASP A 94 -8.79 9.00 9.86
C ASP A 94 -8.88 8.60 11.35
N ASP A 95 -9.98 7.98 11.77
CA ASP A 95 -10.16 7.46 13.13
C ASP A 95 -9.64 6.02 13.32
N GLY A 96 -8.94 5.50 12.32
CA GLY A 96 -8.27 4.20 12.35
C GLY A 96 -9.19 3.01 12.04
N GLU A 97 -10.48 3.24 11.81
CA GLU A 97 -11.41 2.17 11.44
C GLU A 97 -11.42 1.94 9.93
N THR A 98 -11.51 0.67 9.52
CA THR A 98 -11.74 0.33 8.11
C THR A 98 -13.18 0.66 7.70
N CYS A 99 -13.38 0.91 6.39
CA CYS A 99 -14.72 1.06 5.83
C CYS A 99 -15.64 -0.14 6.14
N HIS A 100 -15.09 -1.35 6.21
CA HIS A 100 -15.85 -2.56 6.54
C HIS A 100 -16.35 -2.53 8.00
N GLU A 101 -15.48 -2.18 8.94
CA GLU A 101 -15.84 -2.06 10.37
C GLU A 101 -16.89 -0.98 10.61
N LYS A 102 -16.77 0.17 9.93
CA LYS A 102 -17.75 1.27 10.03
C LYS A 102 -19.14 0.87 9.56
N ILE A 103 -19.24 0.21 8.40
CA ILE A 103 -20.53 -0.25 7.86
C ILE A 103 -21.20 -1.22 8.84
N ASN A 104 -20.42 -2.15 9.42
CA ASN A 104 -20.94 -3.13 10.37
C ASN A 104 -21.46 -2.49 11.67
N LYS A 105 -20.90 -1.35 12.10
CA LYS A 105 -21.36 -0.60 13.28
C LYS A 105 -22.55 0.30 12.98
N GLN A 106 -22.65 0.84 11.76
CA GLN A 106 -23.71 1.77 11.37
C GLN A 106 -25.05 1.07 11.07
N ILE A 107 -25.06 -0.21 10.68
CA ILE A 107 -26.31 -0.84 10.23
C ILE A 107 -26.45 -2.28 10.69
N GLY A 108 -27.58 -2.58 11.35
CA GLY A 108 -28.15 -3.93 11.41
C GLY A 108 -28.65 -4.44 10.05
N THR A 109 -27.91 -4.24 8.96
CA THR A 109 -28.23 -4.80 7.63
C THR A 109 -27.03 -5.50 7.01
N LYS A 110 -27.23 -6.79 6.74
CA LYS A 110 -26.56 -7.69 5.79
C LYS A 110 -25.10 -7.38 5.48
N CYS A 111 -24.22 -8.20 6.07
CA CYS A 111 -22.79 -8.34 5.79
C CYS A 111 -22.45 -7.99 4.34
N VAL A 112 -21.59 -6.99 4.14
CA VAL A 112 -20.84 -6.87 2.90
C VAL A 112 -20.07 -8.18 2.76
N PRO A 113 -20.26 -8.97 1.68
CA PRO A 113 -19.59 -10.24 1.55
C PRO A 113 -18.08 -10.00 1.51
N VAL A 114 -17.38 -10.47 2.55
CA VAL A 114 -15.93 -10.60 2.46
C VAL A 114 -15.70 -11.74 1.48
N HIS A 115 -15.16 -11.42 0.30
CA HIS A 115 -14.80 -12.44 -0.68
C HIS A 115 -13.54 -13.18 -0.21
N HIS A 116 -13.69 -14.06 0.79
CA HIS A 116 -12.71 -15.11 1.04
C HIS A 116 -12.82 -16.11 -0.11
N ARG A 117 -11.86 -16.09 -1.05
CA ARG A 117 -11.74 -17.16 -2.03
C ARG A 117 -11.02 -18.34 -1.38
N SER A 118 -11.70 -19.49 -1.37
CA SER A 118 -11.27 -20.80 -0.87
C SER A 118 -9.96 -21.27 -1.50
#